data_AF-A0A9E1JSN2-F1
#
_entry.id   AF-A0A9E1JSN2-F1
#
_cell.length_a   1.000
_cell.length_b   1.000
_cell.length_c   1.000
_cell.angle_alpha   90.00
_cell.angle_beta   90.00
_cell.angle_gamma   90.00
#
_symmetry.space_group_name_H-M   'P 1'
#
loop_
_entity.id
_entity.type
_entity.pdbx_description
1 polymer ?
#
loop_
_entity_poly.entity_id
_entity_poly.type
_entity_poly.pdbx_seq_one_letter_code
_entity_poly.pdbx_strand_id
1 'polypeptide(L)'
;MDFHAAIRAGIKEAEKGNLITFGIIPDSPETGYGYIKKGDLLESGTGASKIEKFVEKPDLATAKKLFDSGSYCWNSGMFMFKASEIIKELETHAPDIMMPCKGLIEAGVQDLDFLRLSREGFQDIPSDSIDYAVMEKTSKGIVIPFKAGWNDLGSFDALWQAGKKDENLNVIKGDVLTHDVKGSYINSESSLIAAVGIEKFVIVETKDAILVSPRDRVQDVKKIVKQLKDHNRNEIVSHRKVYRPWGSYETIDAEHRFQVKRITVKPGAKLSLQKHFHRAEHWTVVSGAATITRGDEEMLLKEDESTYIPLGTLHRLENPGKIPLELIEVQSGSYLGEDDIVRFDDVYGRKKD
;
A
#
# COMPACT_ATOMS: atom_id res chain seq x y z
N MET A 1 -16.87 25.30 6.66
CA MET A 1 -16.25 24.95 7.96
C MET A 1 -14.89 24.32 7.72
N ASP A 2 -13.97 24.37 8.70
CA ASP A 2 -12.69 23.64 8.65
C ASP A 2 -12.85 22.15 9.00
N PHE A 3 -11.78 21.37 8.83
CA PHE A 3 -11.79 19.92 9.06
C PHE A 3 -12.12 19.53 10.51
N HIS A 4 -11.49 20.17 11.51
CA HIS A 4 -11.75 19.82 12.91
C HIS A 4 -13.17 20.18 13.35
N ALA A 5 -13.73 21.26 12.82
CA ALA A 5 -15.12 21.61 13.01
C ALA A 5 -16.04 20.56 12.37
N ALA A 6 -15.72 20.06 11.17
CA ALA A 6 -16.47 19.00 10.51
C ALA A 6 -16.44 17.71 11.33
N ILE A 7 -15.28 17.31 11.86
CA ILE A 7 -15.15 16.16 12.76
C ILE A 7 -16.02 16.32 14.01
N ARG A 8 -15.99 17.48 14.69
CA ARG A 8 -16.84 17.73 15.86
C ARG A 8 -18.33 17.69 15.52
N ALA A 9 -18.73 18.17 14.35
CA ALA A 9 -20.09 18.06 13.85
C ALA A 9 -20.47 16.59 13.57
N GLY A 10 -19.57 15.83 12.96
CA GLY A 10 -19.73 14.39 12.70
C GLY A 10 -19.94 13.59 13.98
N ILE A 11 -19.17 13.87 15.04
CA ILE A 11 -19.31 13.19 16.34
C ILE A 11 -20.74 13.35 16.89
N LYS A 12 -21.27 14.58 16.88
CA LYS A 12 -22.63 14.87 17.36
C LYS A 12 -23.70 14.12 16.58
N GLU A 13 -23.51 13.93 15.27
CA GLU A 13 -24.48 13.19 14.44
C GLU A 13 -24.30 11.67 14.57
N ALA A 14 -23.07 11.18 14.73
CA ALA A 14 -22.79 9.76 14.96
C ALA A 14 -23.39 9.30 16.30
N GLU A 15 -23.38 10.19 17.31
CA GLU A 15 -24.01 9.95 18.60
C GLU A 15 -25.53 9.71 18.46
N LYS A 16 -26.18 10.37 17.50
CA LYS A 16 -27.59 10.17 17.16
C LYS A 16 -27.86 8.94 16.28
N GLY A 17 -26.80 8.23 15.89
CA GLY A 17 -26.88 7.01 15.08
C GLY A 17 -26.80 7.22 13.57
N ASN A 18 -26.53 8.45 13.10
CA ASN A 18 -26.32 8.71 11.68
C ASN A 18 -24.99 8.11 11.18
N LEU A 19 -24.93 7.81 9.88
CA LEU A 19 -23.71 7.40 9.18
C LEU A 19 -23.21 8.61 8.38
N ILE A 20 -22.01 9.09 8.72
CA ILE A 20 -21.48 10.34 8.18
C ILE A 20 -20.44 10.05 7.12
N THR A 21 -20.54 10.73 5.99
CA THR A 21 -19.43 10.96 5.06
C THR A 21 -19.07 12.45 5.04
N PHE A 22 -17.81 12.76 4.76
CA PHE A 22 -17.32 14.13 4.70
C PHE A 22 -17.18 14.57 3.24
N GLY A 23 -17.90 15.63 2.87
CA GLY A 23 -17.88 16.16 1.51
C GLY A 23 -16.87 17.31 1.38
N ILE A 24 -15.95 17.25 0.42
CA ILE A 24 -15.13 18.42 0.09
C ILE A 24 -15.95 19.34 -0.79
N ILE A 25 -15.98 20.64 -0.45
CA ILE A 25 -16.58 21.65 -1.33
C ILE A 25 -15.71 21.74 -2.61
N PRO A 26 -16.24 21.39 -3.78
CA PRO A 26 -15.48 21.42 -5.03
C PRO A 26 -15.00 22.83 -5.36
N ASP A 27 -13.79 22.95 -5.89
CA ASP A 27 -13.26 24.21 -6.45
C ASP A 27 -13.07 24.14 -7.97
N SER A 28 -13.31 22.96 -8.57
CA SER A 28 -13.14 22.68 -9.99
C SER A 28 -13.97 21.46 -10.42
N PRO A 29 -14.22 21.26 -11.73
CA PRO A 29 -14.89 20.07 -12.25
C PRO A 29 -13.92 18.89 -12.42
N GLU A 30 -13.56 18.25 -11.31
CA GLU A 30 -12.64 17.10 -11.31
C GLU A 30 -13.32 15.81 -11.78
N THR A 31 -12.61 15.00 -12.58
CA THR A 31 -13.09 13.71 -13.11
C THR A 31 -12.53 12.51 -12.35
N GLY A 32 -11.45 12.72 -11.61
CA GLY A 32 -10.81 11.70 -10.77
C GLY A 32 -11.53 11.38 -9.47
N TYR A 33 -12.50 12.20 -9.05
CA TYR A 33 -13.21 12.05 -7.77
C TYR A 33 -14.65 11.56 -7.93
N GLY A 34 -15.15 10.87 -6.91
CA GLY A 34 -16.58 10.66 -6.72
C GLY A 34 -17.27 11.93 -6.24
N TYR A 35 -18.56 12.09 -6.53
CA TYR A 35 -19.40 13.20 -6.10
C TYR A 35 -20.57 12.70 -5.25
N ILE A 36 -20.96 13.48 -4.26
CA ILE A 36 -22.09 13.24 -3.37
C ILE A 36 -23.12 14.33 -3.61
N LYS A 37 -24.34 13.96 -4.00
CA LYS A 37 -25.44 14.92 -4.09
C LYS A 37 -26.01 15.17 -2.69
N LYS A 38 -25.97 16.43 -2.25
CA LYS A 38 -26.63 16.86 -1.02
C LYS A 38 -28.14 16.87 -1.25
N GLY A 39 -28.87 16.19 -0.38
CA GLY A 39 -30.32 16.33 -0.22
C GLY A 39 -30.65 17.41 0.81
N ASP A 40 -31.73 17.20 1.57
CA ASP A 40 -32.22 18.17 2.55
C ASP A 40 -31.21 18.44 3.67
N LEU A 41 -31.09 19.71 4.06
CA LEU A 41 -30.30 20.12 5.22
C LEU A 41 -30.97 19.65 6.51
N LEU A 42 -30.21 19.06 7.42
CA LEU A 42 -30.70 18.67 8.74
C LEU A 42 -30.86 19.89 9.65
N GLU A 43 -31.94 19.92 10.43
CA GLU A 43 -32.20 20.93 11.47
C GLU A 43 -31.37 20.70 12.74
N SER A 44 -30.09 20.37 12.59
CA SER A 44 -29.19 20.08 13.71
C SER A 44 -28.14 21.17 13.96
N GLY A 45 -28.07 22.18 13.08
CA GLY A 45 -27.06 23.24 13.15
C GLY A 45 -25.63 22.78 12.85
N THR A 46 -25.44 21.52 12.41
CA THR A 46 -24.12 20.96 12.08
C THR A 46 -23.69 21.21 10.62
N GLY A 47 -24.61 21.69 9.78
CA GLY A 47 -24.41 21.82 8.34
C GLY A 47 -24.55 20.49 7.59
N ALA A 48 -24.94 19.41 8.27
CA ALA A 48 -25.16 18.11 7.65
C ALA A 48 -26.38 18.13 6.72
N SER A 49 -26.27 17.47 5.57
CA SER A 49 -27.39 17.24 4.66
C SER A 49 -27.59 15.73 4.48
N LYS A 50 -28.82 15.29 4.16
CA LYS A 50 -29.04 13.91 3.71
C LYS A 50 -28.23 13.64 2.45
N ILE A 51 -27.89 12.37 2.24
CA ILE A 51 -27.30 11.93 0.97
C ILE A 51 -28.45 11.57 0.03
N GLU A 52 -28.46 12.15 -1.18
CA GLU A 52 -29.45 11.78 -2.20
C GLU A 52 -28.91 10.70 -3.14
N LYS A 53 -27.65 10.82 -3.58
CA LYS A 53 -26.97 9.83 -4.43
C LYS A 53 -25.47 10.05 -4.51
N PHE A 54 -24.76 9.04 -4.98
CA PHE A 54 -23.35 9.11 -5.35
C PHE A 54 -23.19 9.12 -6.88
N VAL A 55 -22.11 9.73 -7.37
CA VAL A 55 -21.70 9.69 -8.78
C VAL A 55 -20.20 9.45 -8.83
N GLU A 56 -19.78 8.26 -9.27
CA GLU A 56 -18.37 7.88 -9.31
C GLU A 56 -17.70 8.36 -10.60
N LYS A 57 -16.61 9.12 -10.46
CA LYS A 57 -15.67 9.51 -11.53
C LYS A 57 -16.35 9.89 -12.86
N PRO A 58 -17.17 10.96 -12.87
CA PRO A 58 -17.91 11.37 -14.06
C PRO A 58 -16.98 11.84 -15.18
N ASP A 59 -17.46 11.80 -16.43
CA ASP A 59 -16.79 12.49 -17.53
C ASP A 59 -16.74 14.01 -17.31
N LEU A 60 -15.86 14.70 -18.02
CA LEU A 60 -15.64 16.14 -17.85
C LEU A 60 -16.92 16.97 -18.09
N ALA A 61 -17.79 16.54 -19.02
CA ALA A 61 -19.04 17.25 -19.31
C ALA A 61 -20.02 17.15 -18.14
N THR A 62 -20.09 15.98 -17.50
CA THR A 62 -20.90 15.71 -16.33
C THR A 62 -20.30 16.40 -15.11
N ALA A 63 -19.00 16.29 -14.86
CA ALA A 63 -18.30 16.98 -13.78
C ALA A 63 -18.56 18.49 -13.76
N LYS A 64 -18.54 19.14 -14.94
CA LYS A 64 -18.91 20.57 -15.09
C LYS A 64 -20.33 20.84 -14.62
N LYS A 65 -21.31 20.04 -15.05
CA LYS A 65 -22.71 20.19 -14.61
C LYS A 65 -22.86 20.00 -13.10
N LEU A 66 -22.16 19.03 -12.52
CA LEU A 66 -22.21 18.77 -11.07
C LEU A 66 -21.61 19.95 -10.29
N PHE A 67 -20.46 20.45 -10.74
CA PHE A 67 -19.78 21.62 -10.18
C PHE A 67 -20.67 22.87 -10.23
N ASP A 68 -21.18 23.20 -11.42
CA ASP A 68 -21.98 24.41 -11.66
C ASP A 68 -23.30 24.42 -10.86
N SER A 69 -23.83 23.24 -10.51
CA SER A 69 -25.06 23.15 -9.71
C SER A 69 -24.90 23.61 -8.25
N GLY A 70 -23.68 23.56 -7.69
CA GLY A 70 -23.42 23.81 -6.27
C GLY A 70 -24.07 22.82 -5.28
N SER A 71 -24.82 21.83 -5.77
CA SER A 71 -25.54 20.83 -4.97
C SER A 71 -24.69 19.61 -4.63
N TYR A 72 -23.48 19.50 -5.18
CA TYR A 72 -22.61 18.35 -4.97
C TYR A 72 -21.37 18.70 -4.14
N CYS A 73 -20.85 17.70 -3.44
CA CYS A 73 -19.52 17.71 -2.83
C CYS A 73 -18.67 16.60 -3.44
N TRP A 74 -17.34 16.73 -3.43
CA TRP A 74 -16.49 15.58 -3.71
C TRP A 74 -16.55 14.60 -2.54
N ASN A 75 -16.60 13.31 -2.85
CA ASN A 75 -16.52 12.23 -1.89
C ASN A 75 -15.06 12.12 -1.39
N SER A 76 -14.83 12.38 -0.11
CA SER A 76 -13.48 12.32 0.45
C SER A 76 -13.04 10.90 0.81
N GLY A 77 -13.92 9.90 0.73
CA GLY A 77 -13.68 8.55 1.22
C GLY A 77 -13.54 8.44 2.75
N MET A 78 -13.87 9.50 3.50
CA MET A 78 -13.83 9.49 4.96
C MET A 78 -15.22 9.26 5.51
N PHE A 79 -15.33 8.36 6.49
CA PHE A 79 -16.58 8.04 7.14
C PHE A 79 -16.46 8.13 8.66
N MET A 80 -17.58 8.39 9.33
CA MET A 80 -17.70 8.34 10.78
C MET A 80 -19.06 7.76 11.16
N PHE A 81 -19.05 6.78 12.06
CA PHE A 81 -20.25 6.12 12.56
C PHE A 81 -19.93 5.33 13.83
N LYS A 82 -20.96 4.97 14.60
CA LYS A 82 -20.83 3.96 15.65
C LYS A 82 -20.65 2.58 15.01
N ALA A 83 -19.72 1.78 15.53
CA ALA A 83 -19.50 0.40 15.06
C ALA A 83 -20.81 -0.43 15.09
N SER A 84 -21.62 -0.26 16.14
CA SER A 84 -22.92 -0.93 16.26
C SER A 84 -23.92 -0.54 15.18
N GLU A 85 -23.89 0.69 14.68
CA GLU A 85 -24.84 1.16 13.67
C GLU A 85 -24.42 0.70 12.27
N ILE A 86 -23.14 0.81 11.91
CA ILE A 86 -22.69 0.32 10.61
C ILE A 86 -22.89 -1.20 10.46
N ILE A 87 -22.70 -1.98 11.53
CA ILE A 87 -22.96 -3.43 11.49
C ILE A 87 -24.44 -3.70 11.17
N LYS A 88 -25.39 -2.99 11.80
CA LYS A 88 -26.83 -3.15 11.52
C LYS A 88 -27.18 -2.78 10.07
N GLU A 89 -26.60 -1.68 9.57
CA GLU A 89 -26.84 -1.24 8.19
C GLU A 89 -26.24 -2.24 7.19
N LEU A 90 -25.06 -2.81 7.46
CA LEU A 90 -24.46 -3.88 6.66
C LEU A 90 -25.30 -5.17 6.68
N GLU A 91 -25.79 -5.59 7.85
CA GLU A 91 -26.70 -6.74 7.97
C GLU A 91 -28.00 -6.54 7.17
N THR A 92 -28.42 -5.30 6.94
CA THR A 92 -29.64 -4.97 6.18
C THR A 92 -29.38 -4.81 4.68
N HIS A 93 -28.33 -4.09 4.30
CA HIS A 93 -28.11 -3.63 2.93
C HIS A 93 -27.05 -4.43 2.14
N ALA A 94 -26.20 -5.18 2.85
CA ALA A 94 -25.17 -6.05 2.28
C ALA A 94 -24.98 -7.34 3.12
N PRO A 95 -26.05 -8.12 3.37
CA PRO A 95 -25.97 -9.35 4.17
C PRO A 95 -25.04 -10.41 3.56
N ASP A 96 -24.92 -10.42 2.25
CA ASP A 96 -24.01 -11.24 1.44
C ASP A 96 -22.53 -10.92 1.68
N ILE A 97 -22.21 -9.70 2.11
CA ILE A 97 -20.86 -9.33 2.58
C ILE A 97 -20.72 -9.62 4.08
N MET A 98 -21.72 -9.21 4.88
CA MET A 98 -21.63 -9.22 6.34
C MET A 98 -21.60 -10.63 6.94
N MET A 99 -22.42 -11.55 6.43
CA MET A 99 -22.49 -12.92 6.98
C MET A 99 -21.19 -13.71 6.78
N PRO A 100 -20.59 -13.77 5.57
CA PRO A 100 -19.29 -14.41 5.38
C PRO A 100 -18.17 -13.75 6.18
N CYS A 101 -18.16 -12.42 6.29
CA CYS A 101 -17.17 -11.72 7.13
C CYS A 101 -17.23 -12.18 8.59
N LYS A 102 -18.44 -12.31 9.15
CA LYS A 102 -18.64 -12.81 10.53
C LYS A 102 -18.08 -14.23 10.69
N GLY A 103 -18.44 -15.13 9.78
CA GLY A 103 -17.97 -16.52 9.79
C GLY A 103 -16.45 -16.63 9.63
N LEU A 104 -15.84 -15.80 8.79
CA LEU A 104 -14.37 -15.78 8.61
C LEU A 104 -13.63 -15.30 9.85
N ILE A 105 -14.16 -14.30 10.57
CA ILE A 105 -13.55 -13.83 11.81
C ILE A 105 -13.67 -14.89 12.90
N GLU A 106 -14.84 -15.54 13.01
CA GLU A 106 -15.07 -16.63 13.98
C GLU A 106 -14.18 -17.85 13.71
N ALA A 107 -13.97 -18.20 12.44
CA ALA A 107 -13.09 -19.28 12.00
C ALA A 107 -11.61 -18.86 11.87
N GLY A 108 -11.31 -17.58 12.12
CA GLY A 108 -9.98 -17.01 11.99
C GLY A 108 -8.98 -17.70 12.91
N VAL A 109 -7.75 -17.89 12.44
CA VAL A 109 -6.69 -18.54 13.21
C VAL A 109 -5.70 -17.47 13.66
N GLN A 110 -5.38 -17.44 14.95
CA GLN A 110 -4.31 -16.58 15.45
C GLN A 110 -2.99 -17.01 14.80
N ASP A 111 -2.35 -16.08 14.10
CA ASP A 111 -1.05 -16.24 13.47
C ASP A 111 -0.13 -15.12 13.94
N LEU A 112 0.76 -15.47 14.87
CA LEU A 112 1.65 -14.51 15.53
C LEU A 112 0.87 -13.33 16.14
N ASP A 113 1.07 -12.12 15.62
CA ASP A 113 0.50 -10.86 16.07
C ASP A 113 -0.78 -10.46 15.32
N PHE A 114 -1.33 -11.31 14.45
CA PHE A 114 -2.57 -11.02 13.72
C PHE A 114 -3.51 -12.23 13.60
N LEU A 115 -4.76 -11.96 13.22
CA LEU A 115 -5.76 -12.97 12.93
C LEU A 115 -5.72 -13.28 11.42
N ARG A 116 -5.40 -14.52 11.05
CA ARG A 116 -5.40 -14.95 9.65
C ARG A 116 -6.79 -15.47 9.27
N LEU A 117 -7.35 -14.87 8.23
CA LEU A 117 -8.60 -15.30 7.61
C LEU A 117 -8.31 -16.30 6.48
N SER A 118 -9.25 -17.22 6.21
CA SER A 118 -9.15 -18.14 5.07
C SER A 118 -9.15 -17.35 3.76
N ARG A 119 -8.19 -17.66 2.89
CA ARG A 119 -8.09 -17.06 1.55
C ARG A 119 -9.29 -17.45 0.70
N GLU A 120 -9.64 -18.73 0.69
CA GLU A 120 -10.73 -19.30 -0.09
C GLU A 120 -12.05 -18.65 0.33
N GLY A 121 -12.32 -18.60 1.64
CA GLY A 121 -13.55 -18.00 2.14
C GLY A 121 -13.61 -16.49 1.95
N PHE A 122 -12.47 -15.77 1.97
CA PHE A 122 -12.45 -14.32 1.70
C PHE A 122 -12.62 -14.02 0.20
N GLN A 123 -12.12 -14.88 -0.68
CA GLN A 123 -12.20 -14.72 -2.14
C GLN A 123 -13.65 -14.79 -2.65
N ASP A 124 -14.52 -15.50 -1.95
CA ASP A 124 -15.94 -15.64 -2.30
C ASP A 124 -16.80 -14.46 -1.85
N ILE A 125 -16.26 -13.52 -1.06
CA ILE A 125 -17.01 -12.35 -0.58
C ILE A 125 -17.17 -11.32 -1.72
N PRO A 126 -18.38 -10.80 -1.96
CA PRO A 126 -18.58 -9.74 -2.94
C PRO A 126 -17.68 -8.53 -2.69
N SER A 127 -17.02 -8.06 -3.75
CA SER A 127 -16.21 -6.84 -3.72
C SER A 127 -17.09 -5.64 -4.10
N ASP A 128 -17.51 -4.87 -3.10
CA ASP A 128 -18.29 -3.64 -3.29
C ASP A 128 -17.79 -2.52 -2.35
N SER A 129 -18.00 -1.26 -2.72
CA SER A 129 -17.62 -0.13 -1.87
C SER A 129 -18.70 0.17 -0.84
N ILE A 130 -18.32 0.73 0.32
CA ILE A 130 -19.28 1.13 1.36
C ILE A 130 -20.28 2.19 0.85
N ASP A 131 -19.89 3.00 -0.13
CA ASP A 131 -20.74 4.01 -0.77
C ASP A 131 -21.98 3.36 -1.39
N TYR A 132 -21.78 2.31 -2.19
CA TYR A 132 -22.85 1.58 -2.89
C TYR A 132 -23.51 0.52 -2.01
N ALA A 133 -22.70 -0.23 -1.25
CA ALA A 133 -23.17 -1.33 -0.41
C ALA A 133 -24.11 -0.82 0.69
N VAL A 134 -23.84 0.36 1.25
CA VAL A 134 -24.56 0.91 2.41
C VAL A 134 -25.03 2.34 2.20
N MET A 135 -24.12 3.28 1.92
CA MET A 135 -24.41 4.72 2.08
C MET A 135 -25.48 5.25 1.12
N GLU A 136 -25.57 4.71 -0.09
CA GLU A 136 -26.60 5.08 -1.07
C GLU A 136 -27.98 4.47 -0.76
N LYS A 137 -28.01 3.37 0.00
CA LYS A 137 -29.23 2.61 0.32
C LYS A 137 -29.82 2.97 1.69
N THR A 138 -28.98 3.40 2.62
CA THR A 138 -29.39 3.69 4.00
C THR A 138 -30.13 5.02 4.11
N SER A 139 -31.16 5.06 4.96
CA SER A 139 -31.86 6.30 5.32
C SER A 139 -31.11 7.14 6.37
N LYS A 140 -30.04 6.60 6.97
CA LYS A 140 -29.23 7.27 8.01
C LYS A 140 -28.00 8.00 7.46
N GLY A 141 -27.77 7.92 6.16
CA GLY A 141 -26.62 8.49 5.48
C GLY A 141 -26.70 10.01 5.40
N ILE A 142 -25.69 10.70 5.92
CA ILE A 142 -25.57 12.16 5.86
C ILE A 142 -24.18 12.59 5.38
N VAL A 143 -24.13 13.74 4.72
CA VAL A 143 -22.88 14.38 4.27
C VAL A 143 -22.66 15.68 5.03
N ILE A 144 -21.45 15.87 5.55
CA ILE A 144 -21.01 17.13 6.18
C ILE A 144 -20.02 17.83 5.24
N PRO A 145 -20.41 18.95 4.59
CA PRO A 145 -19.54 19.66 3.67
C PRO A 145 -18.51 20.51 4.42
N PHE A 146 -17.24 20.42 4.02
CA PHE A 146 -16.18 21.25 4.57
C PHE A 146 -15.21 21.76 3.50
N LYS A 147 -14.50 22.84 3.84
CA LYS A 147 -13.50 23.44 2.97
C LYS A 147 -12.13 23.09 3.53
N ALA A 148 -11.33 22.39 2.74
CA ALA A 148 -9.94 22.10 3.02
C ALA A 148 -9.16 22.07 1.71
N GLY A 149 -7.84 22.29 1.76
CA GLY A 149 -6.93 21.96 0.65
C GLY A 149 -6.73 20.44 0.53
N TRP A 150 -7.84 19.71 0.47
CA TRP A 150 -7.87 18.26 0.43
C TRP A 150 -7.54 17.77 -0.97
N ASN A 151 -6.74 16.73 -1.04
CA ASN A 151 -6.38 16.03 -2.26
C ASN A 151 -6.20 14.56 -1.87
N ASP A 152 -6.71 13.64 -2.69
CA ASP A 152 -6.61 12.20 -2.44
C ASP A 152 -5.19 11.65 -2.62
N LEU A 153 -4.25 12.49 -3.11
CA LEU A 153 -2.90 12.11 -3.52
C LEU A 153 -2.90 10.91 -4.49
N GLY A 154 -3.99 10.74 -5.26
CA GLY A 154 -4.21 9.62 -6.18
C GLY A 154 -3.43 9.73 -7.49
N SER A 155 -2.57 10.75 -7.63
CA SER A 155 -1.76 11.00 -8.82
C SER A 155 -0.43 11.65 -8.47
N PHE A 156 0.56 11.50 -9.37
CA PHE A 156 1.81 12.25 -9.22
C PHE A 156 1.63 13.75 -9.45
N ASP A 157 0.59 14.18 -10.19
CA ASP A 157 0.23 15.60 -10.26
C ASP A 157 -0.17 16.14 -8.89
N ALA A 158 -0.95 15.38 -8.11
CA ALA A 158 -1.31 15.76 -6.75
C ALA A 158 -0.08 15.91 -5.84
N LEU A 159 0.94 15.05 -6.00
CA LEU A 159 2.20 15.18 -5.27
C LEU A 159 2.97 16.45 -5.67
N TRP A 160 2.88 16.87 -6.94
CA TRP A 160 3.41 18.16 -7.38
C TRP A 160 2.62 19.35 -6.80
N GLN A 161 1.29 19.27 -6.78
CA GLN A 161 0.43 20.32 -6.21
C GLN A 161 0.74 20.54 -4.73
N ALA A 162 0.82 19.46 -3.95
CA ALA A 162 1.10 19.49 -2.51
C ALA A 162 2.57 19.77 -2.17
N GLY A 163 3.49 19.49 -3.09
CA GLY A 163 4.93 19.63 -2.85
C GLY A 163 5.40 21.09 -2.76
N LYS A 164 6.49 21.29 -1.99
CA LYS A 164 7.24 22.55 -1.96
C LYS A 164 7.91 22.75 -3.31
N LYS A 165 7.62 23.89 -3.94
CA LYS A 165 8.10 24.25 -5.27
C LYS A 165 9.41 25.04 -5.20
N ASP A 166 10.30 24.83 -6.16
CA ASP A 166 11.47 25.69 -6.40
C ASP A 166 11.09 26.94 -7.23
N GLU A 167 12.08 27.73 -7.61
CA GLU A 167 11.91 28.96 -8.43
C GLU A 167 11.35 28.68 -9.84
N ASN A 168 11.54 27.47 -10.35
CA ASN A 168 11.06 27.01 -11.66
C ASN A 168 9.75 26.21 -11.55
N LEU A 169 9.09 26.24 -10.38
CA LEU A 169 7.89 25.49 -10.06
C LEU A 169 8.07 23.97 -10.12
N ASN A 170 9.28 23.45 -9.92
CA ASN A 170 9.52 22.02 -9.78
C ASN A 170 9.31 21.57 -8.34
N VAL A 171 8.89 20.31 -8.16
CA VAL A 171 8.93 19.61 -6.89
C VAL A 171 10.00 18.53 -7.02
N ILE A 172 11.09 18.66 -6.26
CA ILE A 172 12.26 17.79 -6.32
C ILE A 172 12.41 17.04 -5.00
N LYS A 173 12.64 15.73 -5.09
CA LYS A 173 12.93 14.85 -3.96
C LYS A 173 14.05 13.88 -4.33
N GLY A 174 14.98 13.65 -3.40
CA GLY A 174 16.12 12.76 -3.60
C GLY A 174 17.30 13.42 -4.31
N ASP A 175 18.18 12.60 -4.89
CA ASP A 175 19.38 13.04 -5.61
C ASP A 175 19.02 13.42 -7.06
N VAL A 176 18.91 14.73 -7.32
CA VAL A 176 18.42 15.25 -8.60
C VAL A 176 19.23 16.47 -9.04
N LEU A 177 19.69 16.44 -10.28
CA LEU A 177 20.28 17.58 -10.98
C LEU A 177 19.35 18.05 -12.10
N THR A 178 19.12 19.35 -12.18
CA THR A 178 18.26 19.96 -13.20
C THR A 178 18.98 21.05 -13.99
N HIS A 179 18.71 21.12 -15.29
CA HIS A 179 19.13 22.23 -16.15
C HIS A 179 18.00 22.57 -17.13
N ASP A 180 17.47 23.79 -17.08
CA ASP A 180 16.30 24.21 -17.87
C ASP A 180 15.09 23.28 -17.71
N VAL A 181 14.71 23.03 -16.45
CA VAL A 181 13.54 22.20 -16.08
C VAL A 181 12.49 23.04 -15.38
N LYS A 182 11.22 22.94 -15.80
CA LYS A 182 10.13 23.78 -15.29
C LYS A 182 8.88 22.97 -14.97
N GLY A 183 8.15 23.35 -13.91
CA GLY A 183 6.82 22.81 -13.59
C GLY A 183 6.76 21.29 -13.36
N SER A 184 7.88 20.63 -13.09
CA SER A 184 8.00 19.16 -13.10
C SER A 184 8.03 18.56 -11.69
N TYR A 185 7.61 17.31 -11.56
CA TYR A 185 7.76 16.50 -10.36
C TYR A 185 8.88 15.49 -10.58
N ILE A 186 9.92 15.51 -9.76
CA ILE A 186 11.06 14.60 -9.87
C ILE A 186 11.31 13.97 -8.51
N ASN A 187 11.24 12.65 -8.46
CA ASN A 187 11.47 11.85 -7.26
C ASN A 187 12.50 10.76 -7.55
N SER A 188 13.68 10.90 -6.94
CA SER A 188 14.73 9.88 -6.91
C SER A 188 14.68 9.14 -5.58
N GLU A 189 14.55 7.82 -5.61
CA GLU A 189 14.63 6.99 -4.41
C GLU A 189 16.04 6.39 -4.23
N SER A 190 16.70 6.01 -5.32
CA SER A 190 17.92 5.21 -5.24
C SER A 190 19.06 5.67 -6.15
N SER A 191 18.75 6.28 -7.29
CA SER A 191 19.75 6.70 -8.29
C SER A 191 19.63 8.18 -8.61
N LEU A 192 20.75 8.81 -8.97
CA LEU A 192 20.76 10.19 -9.45
C LEU A 192 19.85 10.35 -10.69
N ILE A 193 18.95 11.32 -10.64
CA ILE A 193 18.21 11.80 -11.82
C ILE A 193 18.86 13.08 -12.33
N ALA A 194 19.34 13.07 -13.58
CA ALA A 194 19.75 14.28 -14.30
C ALA A 194 18.70 14.63 -15.36
N ALA A 195 18.00 15.76 -15.19
CA ALA A 195 16.95 16.21 -16.10
C ALA A 195 17.34 17.51 -16.80
N VAL A 196 17.23 17.53 -18.14
CA VAL A 196 17.62 18.69 -18.96
C VAL A 196 16.53 19.03 -19.97
N GLY A 197 16.09 20.29 -19.99
CA GLY A 197 15.23 20.83 -21.05
C GLY A 197 13.78 20.32 -21.06
N ILE A 198 13.26 19.84 -19.93
CA ILE A 198 11.90 19.30 -19.82
C ILE A 198 10.96 20.23 -19.07
N GLU A 199 9.69 20.30 -19.49
CA GLU A 199 8.66 21.09 -18.83
C GLU A 199 7.43 20.24 -18.53
N LYS A 200 6.90 20.35 -17.31
CA LYS A 200 5.70 19.65 -16.83
C LYS A 200 5.78 18.13 -17.02
N PHE A 201 6.90 17.55 -16.61
CA PHE A 201 7.09 16.10 -16.54
C PHE A 201 6.97 15.59 -15.11
N VAL A 202 6.59 14.32 -15.00
CA VAL A 202 6.73 13.47 -13.82
C VAL A 202 7.86 12.50 -14.13
N ILE A 203 8.91 12.53 -13.31
CA ILE A 203 9.99 11.52 -13.30
C ILE A 203 10.01 10.90 -11.91
N VAL A 204 9.84 9.58 -11.86
CA VAL A 204 9.88 8.81 -10.62
C VAL A 204 10.83 7.66 -10.85
N GLU A 205 11.93 7.66 -10.12
CA GLU A 205 12.87 6.55 -10.06
C GLU A 205 12.70 5.86 -8.71
N THR A 206 12.38 4.57 -8.78
CA THR A 206 12.43 3.63 -7.66
C THR A 206 13.53 2.62 -7.93
N LYS A 207 13.84 1.78 -6.96
CA LYS A 207 14.89 0.76 -7.11
C LYS A 207 14.65 -0.21 -8.27
N ASP A 208 13.40 -0.44 -8.66
CA ASP A 208 12.98 -1.45 -9.62
C ASP A 208 12.47 -0.88 -10.96
N ALA A 209 12.09 0.40 -11.02
CA ALA A 209 11.53 1.00 -12.24
C ALA A 209 11.74 2.51 -12.31
N ILE A 210 11.67 3.04 -13.53
CA ILE A 210 11.63 4.48 -13.80
C ILE A 210 10.35 4.78 -14.58
N LEU A 211 9.55 5.71 -14.07
CA LEU A 211 8.41 6.30 -14.77
C LEU A 211 8.78 7.69 -15.26
N VAL A 212 8.58 7.92 -16.56
CA VAL A 212 8.68 9.25 -17.18
C VAL A 212 7.38 9.51 -17.92
N SER A 213 6.68 10.59 -17.57
CA SER A 213 5.43 10.96 -18.24
C SER A 213 5.17 12.46 -18.17
N PRO A 214 4.57 13.07 -19.20
CA PRO A 214 3.94 14.37 -19.06
C PRO A 214 2.95 14.39 -17.89
N ARG A 215 2.92 15.48 -17.13
CA ARG A 215 2.14 15.60 -15.90
C ARG A 215 0.63 15.46 -16.15
N ASP A 216 0.15 15.96 -17.28
CA ASP A 216 -1.24 15.88 -17.74
C ASP A 216 -1.65 14.47 -18.22
N ARG A 217 -0.69 13.56 -18.42
CA ARG A 217 -0.94 12.18 -18.86
C ARG A 217 -0.54 11.13 -17.84
N VAL A 218 -0.17 11.52 -16.62
CA VAL A 218 0.36 10.57 -15.65
C VAL A 218 -0.61 9.46 -15.23
N GLN A 219 -1.92 9.69 -15.36
CA GLN A 219 -2.96 8.66 -15.14
C GLN A 219 -2.89 7.49 -16.12
N ASP A 220 -2.25 7.68 -17.30
CA ASP A 220 -2.01 6.59 -18.26
C ASP A 220 -1.05 5.52 -17.71
N VAL A 221 -0.41 5.73 -16.55
CA VAL A 221 0.38 4.70 -15.84
C VAL A 221 -0.41 3.40 -15.64
N LYS A 222 -1.75 3.47 -15.49
CA LYS A 222 -2.62 2.29 -15.40
C LYS A 222 -2.53 1.39 -16.63
N LYS A 223 -2.28 1.96 -17.81
CA LYS A 223 -2.07 1.21 -19.06
C LYS A 223 -0.73 0.46 -19.03
N ILE A 224 0.32 1.08 -18.47
CA ILE A 224 1.61 0.43 -18.27
C ILE A 224 1.49 -0.70 -17.24
N VAL A 225 0.81 -0.47 -16.12
CA VAL A 225 0.53 -1.52 -15.12
C VAL A 225 -0.20 -2.71 -15.74
N LYS A 226 -1.16 -2.46 -16.65
CA LYS A 226 -1.81 -3.53 -17.42
C LYS A 226 -0.81 -4.30 -18.30
N GLN A 227 0.06 -3.60 -19.04
CA GLN A 227 1.09 -4.26 -19.84
C GLN A 227 2.04 -5.10 -18.98
N LEU A 228 2.45 -4.61 -17.80
CA LEU A 228 3.29 -5.37 -16.88
C LEU A 228 2.61 -6.68 -16.44
N LYS A 229 1.29 -6.62 -16.15
CA LYS A 229 0.47 -7.81 -15.86
C LYS A 229 0.45 -8.79 -17.03
N ASP A 230 0.15 -8.29 -18.22
CA ASP A 230 0.05 -9.12 -19.43
C ASP A 230 1.38 -9.81 -19.78
N HIS A 231 2.52 -9.22 -19.40
CA HIS A 231 3.86 -9.78 -19.59
C HIS A 231 4.40 -10.57 -18.39
N ASN A 232 3.59 -10.81 -17.35
CA ASN A 232 4.01 -11.49 -16.11
C ASN A 232 5.30 -10.91 -15.50
N ARG A 233 5.42 -9.58 -15.52
CA ARG A 233 6.56 -8.86 -14.96
C ARG A 233 6.47 -8.78 -13.44
N ASN A 234 7.60 -8.76 -12.74
CA ASN A 234 7.65 -8.85 -11.27
C ASN A 234 7.48 -7.51 -10.55
N GLU A 235 7.64 -6.39 -11.26
CA GLU A 235 7.52 -5.02 -10.76
C GLU A 235 6.12 -4.71 -10.16
N ILE A 236 5.10 -5.51 -10.51
CA ILE A 236 3.75 -5.41 -9.94
C ILE A 236 3.53 -6.32 -8.71
N VAL A 237 4.40 -7.32 -8.51
CA VAL A 237 4.21 -8.42 -7.54
C VAL A 237 5.11 -8.27 -6.33
N SER A 238 6.36 -7.88 -6.53
CA SER A 238 7.37 -7.86 -5.48
C SER A 238 8.17 -6.57 -5.51
N HIS A 239 8.15 -5.83 -4.40
CA HIS A 239 9.14 -4.80 -4.14
C HIS A 239 10.52 -5.44 -3.98
N ARG A 240 11.58 -4.72 -4.39
CA ARG A 240 12.97 -5.17 -4.19
C ARG A 240 13.27 -5.55 -2.75
N LYS A 241 12.65 -4.87 -1.77
CA LYS A 241 12.70 -5.18 -0.34
C LYS A 241 11.39 -5.79 0.14
N VAL A 242 11.48 -6.97 0.72
CA VAL A 242 10.35 -7.77 1.19
C VAL A 242 10.43 -7.94 2.70
N TYR A 243 9.35 -7.58 3.39
CA TYR A 243 9.26 -7.70 4.85
C TYR A 243 8.73 -9.07 5.28
N ARG A 244 9.27 -9.55 6.41
CA ARG A 244 8.93 -10.81 7.06
C ARG A 244 8.84 -10.60 8.58
N PRO A 245 8.19 -11.50 9.33
CA PRO A 245 8.12 -11.37 10.80
C PRO A 245 9.50 -11.21 11.45
N TRP A 246 10.50 -11.97 10.98
CA TRP A 246 11.88 -11.93 11.47
C TRP A 246 12.69 -10.70 10.99
N GLY A 247 12.20 -9.90 10.05
CA GLY A 247 12.96 -8.79 9.46
C GLY A 247 12.62 -8.52 8.00
N SER A 248 13.62 -8.53 7.13
CA SER A 248 13.42 -8.32 5.69
C SER A 248 14.56 -8.91 4.86
N TYR A 249 14.30 -9.18 3.58
CA TYR A 249 15.36 -9.36 2.60
C TYR A 249 15.17 -8.39 1.44
N GLU A 250 16.26 -8.02 0.79
CA GLU A 250 16.30 -7.18 -0.39
C GLU A 250 17.11 -7.86 -1.48
N THR A 251 16.55 -8.01 -2.68
CA THR A 251 17.31 -8.52 -3.83
C THR A 251 18.16 -7.39 -4.38
N ILE A 252 19.48 -7.53 -4.29
CA ILE A 252 20.45 -6.55 -4.81
C ILE A 252 20.67 -6.79 -6.30
N ASP A 253 20.93 -8.05 -6.65
CA ASP A 253 21.24 -8.47 -8.02
C ASP A 253 20.70 -9.87 -8.25
N ALA A 254 20.30 -10.17 -9.48
CA ALA A 254 19.76 -11.48 -9.84
C ALA A 254 19.91 -11.72 -11.34
N GLU A 255 20.50 -12.87 -11.66
CA GLU A 255 20.69 -13.34 -13.02
C GLU A 255 20.37 -14.83 -13.09
N HIS A 256 20.47 -15.42 -14.28
CA HIS A 256 20.11 -16.82 -14.51
C HIS A 256 20.82 -17.82 -13.58
N ARG A 257 22.04 -17.52 -13.12
CA ARG A 257 22.91 -18.45 -12.38
C ARG A 257 23.19 -18.04 -10.93
N PHE A 258 22.83 -16.83 -10.54
CA PHE A 258 23.06 -16.34 -9.19
C PHE A 258 22.00 -15.33 -8.75
N GLN A 259 21.85 -15.20 -7.44
CA GLN A 259 21.03 -14.15 -6.83
C GLN A 259 21.74 -13.63 -5.59
N VAL A 260 21.83 -12.32 -5.44
CA VAL A 260 22.41 -11.66 -4.28
C VAL A 260 21.31 -10.99 -3.47
N LYS A 261 21.22 -11.33 -2.19
CA LYS A 261 20.27 -10.73 -1.25
C LYS A 261 21.01 -10.06 -0.11
N ARG A 262 20.48 -8.92 0.34
CA ARG A 262 20.73 -8.37 1.67
C ARG A 262 19.64 -8.85 2.60
N ILE A 263 19.99 -9.57 3.65
CA ILE A 263 19.08 -10.06 4.68
C ILE A 263 19.30 -9.22 5.94
N THR A 264 18.22 -8.65 6.47
CA THR A 264 18.21 -7.93 7.76
C THR A 264 17.35 -8.69 8.74
N VAL A 265 17.94 -9.17 9.84
CA VAL A 265 17.23 -9.94 10.87
C VAL A 265 17.12 -9.11 12.15
N LYS A 266 15.91 -8.99 12.70
CA LYS A 266 15.65 -8.25 13.94
C LYS A 266 16.40 -8.89 15.13
N PRO A 267 16.75 -8.12 16.17
CA PRO A 267 17.30 -8.67 17.41
C PRO A 267 16.46 -9.82 17.96
N GLY A 268 17.10 -10.95 18.29
CA GLY A 268 16.45 -12.15 18.84
C GLY A 268 15.55 -12.92 17.86
N ALA A 269 15.47 -12.51 16.59
CA ALA A 269 14.71 -13.22 15.57
C ALA A 269 15.58 -14.24 14.82
N LYS A 270 14.92 -15.22 14.19
CA LYS A 270 15.57 -16.24 13.37
C LYS A 270 14.77 -16.52 12.11
N LEU A 271 15.40 -17.13 11.12
CA LEU A 271 14.71 -17.68 9.95
C LEU A 271 14.24 -19.10 10.28
N SER A 272 13.34 -19.63 9.46
CA SER A 272 12.91 -21.03 9.56
C SER A 272 14.09 -21.96 9.26
N LEU A 273 14.15 -23.12 9.92
CA LEU A 273 15.09 -24.16 9.52
C LEU A 273 14.69 -24.69 8.14
N GLN A 274 15.60 -24.64 7.17
CA GLN A 274 15.27 -24.91 5.78
C GLN A 274 16.41 -25.60 5.02
N LYS A 275 16.10 -26.13 3.83
CA LYS A 275 17.08 -26.53 2.81
C LYS A 275 16.52 -26.28 1.41
N HIS A 276 17.41 -26.24 0.44
CA HIS A 276 17.11 -26.18 -0.99
C HIS A 276 17.96 -27.22 -1.73
N PHE A 277 17.46 -27.76 -2.84
CA PHE A 277 18.13 -28.84 -3.56
C PHE A 277 18.94 -28.34 -4.75
N HIS A 278 18.62 -27.18 -5.31
CA HIS A 278 19.14 -26.76 -6.61
C HIS A 278 20.15 -25.59 -6.58
N ARG A 279 20.49 -25.10 -5.38
CA ARG A 279 21.44 -24.01 -5.19
C ARG A 279 22.35 -24.22 -3.99
N ALA A 280 23.53 -23.62 -4.04
CA ALA A 280 24.36 -23.35 -2.87
C ALA A 280 24.15 -21.91 -2.41
N GLU A 281 24.55 -21.62 -1.18
CA GLU A 281 24.53 -20.25 -0.67
C GLU A 281 25.88 -19.90 -0.02
N HIS A 282 26.29 -18.65 -0.15
CA HIS A 282 27.42 -18.08 0.58
C HIS A 282 26.92 -16.89 1.38
N TRP A 283 27.18 -16.90 2.68
CA TRP A 283 26.67 -15.93 3.63
C TRP A 283 27.81 -15.16 4.24
N THR A 284 27.76 -13.83 4.18
CA THR A 284 28.75 -12.92 4.78
C THR A 284 28.05 -11.96 5.72
N VAL A 285 28.50 -11.90 6.98
CA VAL A 285 27.95 -10.96 7.96
C VAL A 285 28.53 -9.58 7.72
N VAL A 286 27.67 -8.59 7.46
CA VAL A 286 28.06 -7.20 7.24
C VAL A 286 28.04 -6.42 8.55
N SER A 287 27.03 -6.63 9.38
CA SER A 287 26.95 -5.99 10.70
C SER A 287 26.22 -6.86 11.73
N GLY A 288 26.68 -6.82 12.98
CA GLY A 288 26.13 -7.60 14.08
C GLY A 288 26.78 -8.99 14.22
N ALA A 289 26.02 -9.94 14.77
CA ALA A 289 26.46 -11.31 14.97
C ALA A 289 25.36 -12.27 14.53
N ALA A 290 25.75 -13.38 13.90
CA ALA A 290 24.85 -14.37 13.35
C ALA A 290 25.15 -15.75 13.93
N THR A 291 24.14 -16.41 14.50
CA THR A 291 24.22 -17.84 14.79
C THR A 291 23.75 -18.58 13.55
N ILE A 292 24.63 -19.38 12.95
CA ILE A 292 24.34 -20.19 11.76
C ILE A 292 24.26 -21.65 12.16
N THR A 293 23.12 -22.28 11.86
CA THR A 293 23.03 -23.75 11.82
C THR A 293 23.36 -24.21 10.41
N ARG A 294 24.26 -25.19 10.25
CA ARG A 294 24.63 -25.81 8.97
C ARG A 294 24.83 -27.31 9.16
N GLY A 295 23.84 -28.10 8.75
CA GLY A 295 23.79 -29.53 9.05
C GLY A 295 23.70 -29.74 10.57
N ASP A 296 24.67 -30.45 11.11
CA ASP A 296 24.79 -30.72 12.55
C ASP A 296 25.67 -29.69 13.28
N GLU A 297 26.25 -28.72 12.56
CA GLU A 297 27.10 -27.69 13.12
C GLU A 297 26.31 -26.42 13.46
N GLU A 298 26.63 -25.82 14.59
CA GLU A 298 26.19 -24.48 14.96
C GLU A 298 27.42 -23.60 15.19
N MET A 299 27.45 -22.43 14.55
CA MET A 299 28.58 -21.51 14.60
C MET A 299 28.12 -20.07 14.76
N LEU A 300 28.85 -19.29 15.56
CA LEU A 300 28.65 -17.84 15.69
C LEU A 300 29.60 -17.12 14.74
N LEU A 301 29.05 -16.36 13.80
CA LEU A 301 29.78 -15.49 12.90
C LEU A 301 29.64 -14.02 13.34
N LYS A 302 30.74 -13.27 13.25
CA LYS A 302 30.83 -11.83 13.49
C LYS A 302 30.99 -11.09 12.16
N GLU A 303 31.00 -9.76 12.22
CA GLU A 303 31.25 -8.90 11.06
C GLU A 303 32.50 -9.35 10.27
N ASP A 304 32.37 -9.35 8.94
CA ASP A 304 33.37 -9.82 7.96
C ASP A 304 33.63 -11.34 7.94
N GLU A 305 33.03 -12.11 8.85
CA GLU A 305 33.07 -13.58 8.78
C GLU A 305 31.99 -14.12 7.82
N SER A 306 32.27 -15.31 7.26
CA SER A 306 31.39 -15.92 6.26
C SER A 306 31.31 -17.44 6.37
N THR A 307 30.30 -18.00 5.72
CA THR A 307 30.13 -19.45 5.61
C THR A 307 29.52 -19.85 4.28
N TYR A 308 29.85 -21.05 3.84
CA TYR A 308 29.27 -21.70 2.67
C TYR A 308 28.24 -22.73 3.12
N ILE A 309 27.06 -22.71 2.48
CA ILE A 309 25.96 -23.63 2.67
C ILE A 309 25.86 -24.54 1.43
N PRO A 310 26.27 -25.81 1.52
CA PRO A 310 26.18 -26.75 0.40
C PRO A 310 24.74 -27.09 -0.01
N LEU A 311 24.58 -27.61 -1.23
CA LEU A 311 23.29 -28.09 -1.74
C LEU A 311 22.72 -29.19 -0.83
N GLY A 312 21.43 -29.11 -0.53
CA GLY A 312 20.73 -30.09 0.29
C GLY A 312 21.03 -30.04 1.79
N THR A 313 21.91 -29.15 2.24
CA THR A 313 22.24 -28.97 3.65
C THR A 313 21.14 -28.20 4.39
N LEU A 314 20.68 -28.75 5.51
CA LEU A 314 19.80 -28.03 6.43
C LEU A 314 20.54 -26.84 7.02
N HIS A 315 19.91 -25.66 7.00
CA HIS A 315 20.53 -24.45 7.50
C HIS A 315 19.51 -23.48 8.11
N ARG A 316 20.00 -22.62 9.01
CA ARG A 316 19.21 -21.57 9.66
C ARG A 316 20.08 -20.37 10.01
N LEU A 317 19.52 -19.18 9.85
CA LEU A 317 20.12 -17.90 10.27
C LEU A 317 19.38 -17.38 11.51
N GLU A 318 20.12 -17.02 12.55
CA GLU A 318 19.59 -16.41 13.78
C GLU A 318 20.40 -15.18 14.17
N ASN A 319 19.72 -14.14 14.67
CA ASN A 319 20.34 -12.97 15.26
C ASN A 319 20.26 -13.06 16.80
N PRO A 320 21.31 -13.57 17.49
CA PRO A 320 21.34 -13.61 18.96
C PRO A 320 21.59 -12.24 19.60
N GLY A 321 21.87 -11.22 18.80
CA GLY A 321 22.27 -9.89 19.24
C GLY A 321 21.13 -9.00 19.68
N LYS A 322 21.50 -7.77 20.08
CA LYS A 322 20.58 -6.69 20.48
C LYS A 322 20.39 -5.60 19.43
N ILE A 323 21.11 -5.69 18.30
CA ILE A 323 21.02 -4.79 17.14
C ILE A 323 20.59 -5.60 15.91
N PRO A 324 20.02 -4.96 14.86
CA PRO A 324 19.74 -5.65 13.61
C PRO A 324 21.01 -6.30 13.05
N LEU A 325 20.87 -7.56 12.61
CA LEU A 325 21.91 -8.29 11.89
C LEU A 325 21.74 -8.00 10.40
N GLU A 326 22.82 -7.63 9.72
CA GLU A 326 22.87 -7.51 8.27
C GLU A 326 23.78 -8.58 7.66
N LEU A 327 23.29 -9.28 6.64
CA LEU A 327 23.98 -10.37 5.97
C LEU A 327 23.81 -10.24 4.46
N ILE A 328 24.88 -10.52 3.71
CA ILE A 328 24.83 -10.71 2.26
C ILE A 328 24.80 -12.20 1.98
N GLU A 329 23.75 -12.63 1.26
CA GLU A 329 23.57 -13.98 0.77
C GLU A 329 23.81 -13.97 -0.74
N VAL A 330 24.76 -14.79 -1.19
CA VAL A 330 24.97 -15.09 -2.62
C VAL A 330 24.49 -16.51 -2.87
N GLN A 331 23.39 -16.63 -3.58
CA GLN A 331 22.87 -17.90 -4.06
C GLN A 331 23.47 -18.24 -5.42
N SER A 332 23.83 -19.49 -5.66
CA SER A 332 24.37 -19.94 -6.95
C SER A 332 23.84 -21.33 -7.30
N GLY A 333 23.26 -21.50 -8.48
CA GLY A 333 22.58 -22.74 -8.83
C GLY A 333 21.96 -22.74 -10.22
N SER A 334 21.34 -23.86 -10.59
CA SER A 334 20.53 -23.98 -11.82
C SER A 334 19.10 -23.49 -11.63
N TYR A 335 18.65 -23.34 -10.38
CA TYR A 335 17.32 -22.88 -10.03
C TYR A 335 17.37 -22.12 -8.71
N LEU A 336 16.76 -20.93 -8.67
CA LEU A 336 16.86 -19.97 -7.56
C LEU A 336 15.50 -19.57 -6.98
N GLY A 337 14.41 -20.22 -7.42
CA GLY A 337 13.06 -19.95 -6.93
C GLY A 337 12.92 -20.20 -5.42
N GLU A 338 12.00 -19.46 -4.78
CA GLU A 338 11.70 -19.66 -3.34
C GLU A 338 10.84 -20.91 -3.07
N ASP A 339 10.26 -21.50 -4.10
CA ASP A 339 9.46 -22.74 -4.09
C ASP A 339 10.31 -24.02 -3.94
N ASP A 340 11.63 -23.96 -4.20
CA ASP A 340 12.57 -25.04 -3.89
C ASP A 340 12.86 -25.17 -2.38
N ILE A 341 12.39 -24.22 -1.56
CA ILE A 341 12.69 -24.18 -0.13
C ILE A 341 11.80 -25.17 0.63
N VAL A 342 12.41 -26.17 1.25
CA VAL A 342 11.75 -27.08 2.20
C VAL A 342 12.02 -26.60 3.63
N ARG A 343 10.95 -26.30 4.37
CA ARG A 343 11.01 -25.80 5.75
C ARG A 343 10.61 -26.88 6.76
N PHE A 344 11.33 -26.97 7.86
CA PHE A 344 11.17 -28.03 8.87
C PHE A 344 10.75 -27.49 10.24
N ASP A 345 11.23 -26.31 10.62
CA ASP A 345 10.92 -25.65 11.89
C ASP A 345 10.67 -24.16 11.61
N ASP A 346 9.42 -23.83 11.27
CA ASP A 346 8.98 -22.44 11.07
C ASP A 346 8.18 -21.95 12.28
N VAL A 347 8.85 -21.19 13.14
CA VAL A 347 8.23 -20.53 14.30
C VAL A 347 7.23 -19.43 13.90
N TYR A 348 7.12 -19.11 12.60
CA TYR A 348 6.22 -18.08 12.05
C TYR A 348 5.03 -18.63 11.27
N GLY A 349 4.74 -19.92 11.40
CA GLY A 349 3.46 -20.47 10.95
C GLY A 349 3.19 -20.47 9.45
N ARG A 350 4.21 -20.26 8.58
CA ARG A 350 4.02 -20.32 7.12
C ARG A 350 3.89 -21.78 6.69
N LYS A 351 2.67 -22.31 6.73
CA LYS A 351 2.33 -23.54 5.99
C LYS A 351 2.35 -23.24 4.49
N LYS A 352 2.65 -24.27 3.68
CA LYS A 352 2.53 -24.19 2.22
C LYS A 352 1.10 -23.79 1.86
N ASP A 353 0.96 -22.73 1.08
CA ASP A 353 -0.21 -22.55 0.21
C ASP A 353 -0.23 -23.66 -0.84
#